data_AF-A0A537T299-F1
#
_entry.id   AF-A0A537T299-F1
#
_cell.length_a   1.000
_cell.length_b   1.000
_cell.length_c   1.000
_cell.angle_alpha   90.00
_cell.angle_beta   90.00
_cell.angle_gamma   90.00
#
_symmetry.space_group_name_H-M   'P 1'
#
loop_
_entity.id
_entity.type
_entity.pdbx_description
1 polymer ?
#
loop_
_entity_poly.entity_id
_entity_poly.type
_entity_poly.pdbx_seq_one_letter_code
_entity_poly.pdbx_strand_id
1 'polypeptide(L)'
;MHIHLVNLDRCPERVTEFCDLNRYLTSVSRFPAIDGRTLDLDSLVRRGLVTKDILTMCTVGAVGNAMSNLTLWEAGIARNQVVTICEDDAVFNYGFEACAEKVMKRLPNDWDIIYWGFNFDMFVVYDILPGVSPSIAIFNQEQMRARIKEFQTQTIFPQPFKTVWAFGPCCYSISPK
;
A
#
# COMPACT_ATOMS: atom_id res chain seq x y z
N MET A 1 -7.67 6.76 11.72
CA MET A 1 -6.36 6.49 11.07
C MET A 1 -6.09 7.55 10.02
N HIS A 2 -4.85 7.99 9.77
CA HIS A 2 -4.52 8.94 8.68
C HIS A 2 -3.89 8.21 7.49
N ILE A 3 -4.35 8.50 6.26
CA ILE A 3 -3.88 7.85 5.02
C ILE A 3 -3.09 8.84 4.16
N HIS A 4 -1.88 8.44 3.76
CA HIS A 4 -1.06 9.17 2.80
C HIS A 4 -1.31 8.62 1.39
N LEU A 5 -1.97 9.43 0.56
CA LEU A 5 -2.21 9.16 -0.85
C LEU A 5 -0.97 9.53 -1.66
N VAL A 6 -0.21 8.54 -2.13
CA VAL A 6 0.97 8.74 -2.98
C VAL A 6 0.49 8.96 -4.41
N ASN A 7 0.73 10.16 -4.94
CA ASN A 7 0.40 10.49 -6.33
C ASN A 7 1.43 11.44 -6.94
N LEU A 8 1.73 11.25 -8.22
CA LEU A 8 2.67 12.08 -8.98
C LEU A 8 2.08 13.48 -9.28
N ASP A 9 2.88 14.53 -9.16
CA ASP A 9 2.45 15.91 -9.44
C ASP A 9 2.00 16.14 -10.89
N ARG A 10 2.54 15.34 -11.81
CA ARG A 10 2.14 15.38 -13.22
C ARG A 10 0.82 14.65 -13.54
N CYS A 11 0.20 13.98 -12.57
CA CYS A 11 -1.04 13.22 -12.75
C CYS A 11 -2.15 13.71 -11.80
N PRO A 12 -2.52 15.01 -11.82
CA PRO A 12 -3.54 15.55 -10.94
C PRO A 12 -4.93 14.91 -11.15
N GLU A 13 -5.23 14.45 -12.36
CA GLU A 13 -6.48 13.77 -12.70
C GLU A 13 -6.72 12.51 -11.86
N ARG A 14 -5.66 11.76 -11.54
CA ARG A 14 -5.77 10.54 -10.73
C ARG A 14 -6.16 10.84 -9.28
N VAL A 15 -5.81 12.02 -8.75
CA VAL A 15 -6.29 12.43 -7.42
C VAL A 15 -7.78 12.77 -7.47
N THR A 16 -8.25 13.40 -8.55
CA THR A 16 -9.69 13.63 -8.73
C THR A 16 -10.44 12.30 -8.77
N GLU A 17 -9.97 11.33 -9.56
CA GLU A 17 -10.55 9.99 -9.62
C GLU A 17 -10.56 9.28 -8.26
N PHE A 18 -9.44 9.32 -7.53
CA PHE A 18 -9.34 8.78 -6.17
C PHE A 18 -10.36 9.43 -5.24
N CYS A 19 -10.45 10.76 -5.25
CA CYS A 19 -11.38 11.51 -4.41
C CYS A 19 -12.84 11.18 -4.75
N ASP A 20 -13.17 11.06 -6.04
CA ASP A 20 -14.53 10.71 -6.47
C ASP A 20 -14.92 9.31 -5.99
N LEU A 21 -14.01 8.35 -6.09
CA LEU A 21 -14.24 6.98 -5.65
C LEU A 21 -14.25 6.85 -4.13
N ASN A 22 -13.42 7.61 -3.41
CA ASN A 22 -13.14 7.40 -1.99
C ASN A 22 -13.54 8.59 -1.09
N ARG A 23 -14.45 9.46 -1.55
CA ARG A 23 -14.90 10.70 -0.84
C ARG A 23 -15.40 10.53 0.59
N TYR A 24 -15.68 9.31 1.03
CA TYR A 24 -16.15 8.99 2.39
C TYR A 24 -15.00 8.77 3.38
N LEU A 25 -13.75 8.62 2.90
CA LEU A 25 -12.59 8.54 3.79
C LEU A 25 -12.44 9.86 4.55
N THR A 26 -12.29 9.78 5.87
CA THR A 26 -12.33 10.96 6.73
C THR A 26 -10.98 11.65 6.90
N SER A 27 -9.87 10.93 6.69
CA SER A 27 -8.52 11.48 6.90
C SER A 27 -7.53 10.99 5.85
N VAL A 28 -7.43 11.76 4.75
CA VAL A 28 -6.49 11.50 3.66
C VAL A 28 -5.69 12.78 3.37
N SER A 29 -4.37 12.66 3.22
CA SER A 29 -3.53 13.72 2.67
C SER A 29 -2.76 13.22 1.46
N ARG A 30 -2.64 14.06 0.43
CA ARG A 30 -1.79 13.78 -0.72
C ARG A 30 -0.33 13.93 -0.31
N PHE A 31 0.46 12.92 -0.62
CA PHE A 31 1.91 12.96 -0.63
C PHE A 31 2.40 13.13 -2.08
N PRO A 32 3.21 14.15 -2.40
CA PRO A 32 3.77 14.32 -3.74
C PRO A 32 4.77 13.20 -4.02
N ALA A 33 4.37 12.25 -4.85
CA ALA A 33 5.19 11.09 -5.16
C ALA A 33 6.47 11.49 -5.87
N ILE A 34 7.55 10.80 -5.53
CA ILE A 34 8.85 10.93 -6.18
C ILE A 34 8.75 10.35 -7.58
N ASP A 35 8.94 11.21 -8.56
CA ASP A 35 8.96 10.82 -9.97
C ASP A 35 10.26 10.07 -10.30
N GLY A 36 10.13 8.79 -10.64
CA GLY A 36 11.27 7.97 -11.03
C GLY A 36 12.15 8.55 -12.14
N ARG A 37 11.59 9.40 -13.00
CA ARG A 37 12.31 10.05 -14.11
C ARG A 37 13.30 11.13 -13.65
N THR A 38 13.15 11.63 -12.43
CA THR A 38 13.99 12.70 -11.86
C THR A 38 15.02 12.19 -10.86
N LEU A 39 15.07 10.87 -10.62
CA LEU A 39 15.98 10.26 -9.68
C LEU A 39 17.44 10.26 -10.16
N ASP A 40 18.36 10.62 -9.27
CA ASP A 40 19.79 10.34 -9.41
C ASP A 40 20.06 8.90 -8.93
N LEU A 41 20.03 7.95 -9.87
CA LEU A 41 20.29 6.53 -9.58
C LEU A 41 21.69 6.29 -9.02
N ASP A 42 22.71 7.01 -9.50
CA ASP A 42 24.07 6.85 -8.99
C ASP A 42 24.16 7.26 -7.52
N SER A 43 23.42 8.30 -7.11
CA SER A 43 23.30 8.68 -5.71
C SER A 43 22.60 7.60 -4.87
N LEU A 44 21.52 6.99 -5.38
CA LEU A 44 20.84 5.90 -4.69
C LEU A 44 21.75 4.67 -4.52
N VAL A 45 22.55 4.34 -5.54
CA VAL A 45 23.56 3.27 -5.47
C VAL A 45 24.64 3.59 -4.43
N ARG A 46 25.19 4.82 -4.43
CA ARG A 46 26.18 5.24 -3.42
C ARG A 46 25.64 5.17 -1.99
N ARG A 47 24.34 5.40 -1.79
CA ARG A 47 23.65 5.29 -0.51
C ARG A 47 23.30 3.85 -0.12
N GLY A 48 23.53 2.87 -1.01
CA GLY A 48 23.20 1.47 -0.77
C GLY A 48 21.70 1.17 -0.81
N LEU A 49 20.88 2.05 -1.40
CA LEU A 49 19.43 1.87 -1.47
C LEU A 49 18.99 0.99 -2.64
N VAL A 50 19.78 0.97 -3.72
CA VAL A 50 19.53 0.16 -4.93
C VAL A 50 20.85 -0.39 -5.46
N THR A 51 20.78 -1.44 -6.27
CA THR A 51 21.93 -1.93 -7.04
C THR A 51 22.05 -1.21 -8.38
N LYS A 52 23.24 -1.21 -8.98
CA LYS A 52 23.50 -0.52 -10.26
C LYS A 52 22.64 -1.06 -11.42
N ASP A 53 22.28 -2.33 -11.34
CA ASP A 53 21.47 -3.05 -12.31
C ASP A 53 19.96 -3.05 -11.97
N ILE A 54 19.51 -2.24 -11.01
CA ILE A 54 18.10 -2.19 -10.58
C ILE A 54 17.11 -2.02 -11.74
N LEU A 55 17.49 -1.27 -12.77
CA LEU A 55 16.64 -1.04 -13.94
C LEU A 55 16.48 -2.26 -14.88
N THR A 56 17.24 -3.33 -14.64
CA THR A 56 17.02 -4.61 -15.33
C THR A 56 15.84 -5.39 -14.75
N MET A 57 15.46 -5.07 -13.51
CA MET A 57 14.37 -5.74 -12.76
C MET A 57 13.16 -4.83 -12.55
N CYS A 58 13.37 -3.53 -12.43
CA CYS A 58 12.32 -2.56 -12.08
C CYS A 58 12.29 -1.41 -13.06
N THR A 59 11.09 -0.88 -13.33
CA THR A 59 10.96 0.38 -14.07
C THR A 59 11.43 1.54 -13.20
N VAL A 60 11.84 2.65 -13.83
CA VAL A 60 12.14 3.90 -13.09
C VAL A 60 10.95 4.34 -12.24
N GLY A 61 9.72 4.14 -12.71
CA GLY A 61 8.49 4.43 -11.97
C GLY A 61 8.37 3.60 -10.69
N ALA A 62 8.68 2.30 -10.75
CA ALA A 62 8.71 1.43 -9.57
C ALA A 62 9.77 1.87 -8.56
N VAL A 63 10.95 2.32 -9.00
CA VAL A 63 11.98 2.89 -8.12
C VAL A 63 11.48 4.19 -7.47
N GLY A 64 10.84 5.09 -8.24
CA GLY A 64 10.21 6.31 -7.69
C GLY A 64 9.12 6.02 -6.66
N ASN A 65 8.30 5.01 -6.91
CA ASN A 65 7.30 4.54 -5.95
C ASN A 65 7.96 4.02 -4.67
N ALA A 66 8.96 3.15 -4.78
CA ALA A 66 9.71 2.64 -3.63
C ALA A 66 10.34 3.77 -2.81
N MET A 67 10.94 4.77 -3.48
CA MET A 67 11.52 5.94 -2.80
C MET A 67 10.47 6.79 -2.08
N SER A 68 9.27 6.96 -2.67
CA SER A 68 8.15 7.68 -2.03
C SER A 68 7.72 7.00 -0.74
N ASN A 69 7.59 5.68 -0.78
CA ASN A 69 7.25 4.86 0.38
C ASN A 69 8.35 4.94 1.45
N LEU A 70 9.62 4.82 1.06
CA LEU A 70 10.75 4.94 1.98
C LEU A 70 10.76 6.31 2.70
N THR A 71 10.52 7.41 1.98
CA THR A 71 10.41 8.74 2.60
C THR A 71 9.31 8.80 3.65
N LEU A 72 8.15 8.20 3.37
CA LEU A 72 7.04 8.12 4.34
C LEU A 72 7.40 7.23 5.54
N TRP A 73 8.15 6.14 5.35
CA TRP A 73 8.63 5.28 6.44
C TRP A 73 9.58 6.02 7.36
N GLU A 74 10.58 6.71 6.80
CA GLU A 74 11.51 7.57 7.55
C GLU A 74 10.74 8.62 8.37
N ALA A 75 9.68 9.19 7.78
CA ALA A 75 8.79 10.14 8.45
C ALA A 75 8.01 9.51 9.61
N GLY A 76 7.60 8.24 9.48
CA GLY A 76 6.94 7.46 10.52
C GLY A 76 7.87 7.15 11.69
N ILE A 77 9.08 6.66 11.38
CA ILE A 77 10.15 6.39 12.36
C ILE A 77 10.47 7.67 13.14
N ALA A 78 10.71 8.78 12.45
CA ALA A 78 11.06 10.06 13.08
C ALA A 78 9.98 10.60 14.03
N ARG A 79 8.70 10.25 13.80
CA ARG A 79 7.56 10.66 14.63
C ARG A 79 7.13 9.58 15.62
N ASN A 80 7.74 8.40 15.59
CA ASN A 80 7.28 7.20 16.28
C ASN A 80 5.77 6.94 16.06
N GLN A 81 5.36 6.99 14.79
CA GLN A 81 3.95 6.86 14.39
C GLN A 81 3.78 5.81 13.29
N VAL A 82 2.67 5.07 13.39
CA VAL A 82 2.20 4.22 12.29
C VAL A 82 1.88 5.09 11.09
N VAL A 83 2.32 4.66 9.91
CA VAL A 83 2.03 5.33 8.65
C VAL A 83 1.16 4.41 7.80
N THR A 84 0.02 4.92 7.34
CA THR A 84 -0.80 4.23 6.33
C THR A 84 -0.62 4.91 4.99
N ILE A 85 -0.27 4.13 3.98
CA ILE A 85 0.08 4.59 2.65
C ILE A 85 -0.85 3.92 1.65
N CYS A 86 -1.34 4.66 0.67
CA CYS A 86 -2.06 4.11 -0.47
C CYS A 86 -1.62 4.73 -1.80
N GLU A 87 -1.77 3.98 -2.88
CA GLU A 87 -1.65 4.47 -4.24
C GLU A 87 -2.94 5.17 -4.69
N ASP A 88 -2.87 5.86 -5.81
CA ASP A 88 -3.92 6.70 -6.38
C ASP A 88 -5.01 5.95 -7.12
N ASP A 89 -4.82 4.67 -7.43
CA ASP A 89 -5.86 3.78 -7.94
C ASP A 89 -6.44 2.83 -6.88
N ALA A 90 -6.10 3.03 -5.61
CA ALA A 90 -6.69 2.28 -4.51
C ALA A 90 -8.20 2.58 -4.38
N VAL A 91 -8.98 1.52 -4.24
CA VAL A 91 -10.43 1.59 -3.99
C VAL A 91 -10.70 0.99 -2.62
N PHE A 92 -11.43 1.72 -1.77
CA PHE A 92 -11.69 1.30 -0.40
C PHE A 92 -13.11 0.75 -0.23
N ASN A 93 -13.34 -0.10 0.77
CA ASN A 93 -14.69 -0.41 1.23
C ASN A 93 -15.23 0.73 2.12
N TYR A 94 -16.54 1.01 2.15
CA TYR A 94 -17.11 2.06 3.00
C TYR A 94 -16.86 1.86 4.50
N GLY A 95 -16.73 0.60 4.94
CA GLY A 95 -16.40 0.23 6.31
C GLY A 95 -14.90 0.18 6.60
N PHE A 96 -14.02 0.57 5.67
CA PHE A 96 -12.58 0.36 5.77
C PHE A 96 -11.97 0.96 7.04
N GLU A 97 -12.13 2.26 7.30
CA GLU A 97 -11.47 2.93 8.43
C GLU A 97 -11.84 2.25 9.77
N ALA A 98 -13.14 1.99 9.98
CA ALA A 98 -13.63 1.33 11.17
C ALA A 98 -13.13 -0.12 11.30
N CYS A 99 -13.02 -0.85 10.19
CA CYS A 99 -12.51 -2.21 10.19
C CYS A 99 -10.99 -2.27 10.43
N ALA A 100 -10.22 -1.41 9.77
CA ALA A 100 -8.78 -1.31 9.90
C ALA A 100 -8.39 -0.98 11.34
N GLU A 101 -9.07 -0.02 11.98
CA GLU A 101 -8.84 0.31 13.39
C GLU A 101 -9.14 -0.87 14.34
N LYS A 102 -10.21 -1.63 14.08
CA LYS A 102 -10.54 -2.84 14.85
C LYS A 102 -9.47 -3.93 14.68
N VAL A 103 -8.95 -4.12 13.47
CA VAL A 103 -7.88 -5.08 13.20
C VAL A 103 -6.61 -4.66 13.93
N MET A 104 -6.16 -3.41 13.77
CA MET A 104 -4.93 -2.91 14.40
C MET A 104 -4.96 -3.01 15.92
N LYS A 105 -6.10 -2.73 16.56
CA LYS A 105 -6.28 -2.86 18.02
C LYS A 105 -6.16 -4.30 18.53
N ARG A 106 -6.31 -5.30 17.66
CA ARG A 106 -6.24 -6.73 18.00
C ARG A 106 -4.90 -7.37 17.66
N LEU A 107 -4.03 -6.66 16.94
CA LEU A 107 -2.71 -7.18 16.58
C LEU A 107 -1.76 -7.18 17.78
N PRO A 108 -0.75 -8.07 17.80
CA PRO A 108 0.36 -8.00 18.75
C PRO A 108 1.05 -6.63 18.70
N ASN A 109 1.61 -6.15 19.81
CA ASN A 109 2.29 -4.85 19.85
C ASN A 109 3.52 -4.77 18.93
N ASP A 110 4.01 -5.90 18.45
CA ASP A 110 5.20 -6.06 17.63
C ASP A 110 4.89 -6.43 16.17
N TRP A 111 3.70 -6.11 15.64
CA TRP A 111 3.47 -6.19 14.18
C TRP A 111 4.35 -5.20 13.41
N ASP A 112 4.79 -5.54 12.20
CA ASP A 112 5.68 -4.70 11.38
C ASP A 112 4.95 -3.99 10.24
N ILE A 113 4.21 -4.75 9.44
CA ILE A 113 3.45 -4.27 8.28
C ILE A 113 2.10 -4.97 8.18
N ILE A 114 1.08 -4.25 7.71
CA ILE A 114 -0.26 -4.78 7.42
C ILE A 114 -0.63 -4.40 6.00
N TYR A 115 -0.87 -5.38 5.15
CA TYR A 115 -1.39 -5.15 3.80
C TYR A 115 -2.92 -5.09 3.83
N TRP A 116 -3.49 -3.99 3.33
CA TRP A 116 -4.94 -3.77 3.24
C TRP A 116 -5.49 -4.00 1.85
N GLY A 117 -4.64 -3.85 0.84
CA GLY A 117 -4.95 -4.09 -0.56
C GLY A 117 -3.95 -5.04 -1.20
N PHE A 118 -4.17 -5.33 -2.47
CA PHE A 118 -3.35 -6.22 -3.28
C PHE A 118 -3.29 -5.68 -4.71
N ASN A 119 -2.22 -6.05 -5.40
CA ASN A 119 -2.11 -5.88 -6.84
C ASN A 119 -2.66 -7.11 -7.57
N PHE A 120 -2.89 -6.98 -8.86
CA PHE A 120 -3.50 -8.02 -9.69
C PHE A 120 -2.50 -8.79 -10.56
N ASP A 121 -1.26 -8.31 -10.65
CA ASP A 121 -0.18 -8.89 -11.42
C ASP A 121 0.59 -9.97 -10.66
N MET A 122 0.40 -10.05 -9.34
CA MET A 122 1.07 -11.00 -8.45
C MET A 122 0.10 -11.60 -7.42
N PHE A 123 0.49 -12.76 -6.88
CA PHE A 123 -0.25 -13.44 -5.82
C PHE A 123 0.14 -12.93 -4.43
N VAL A 124 -0.72 -13.17 -3.44
CA VAL A 124 -0.38 -12.99 -2.02
C VAL A 124 -0.35 -14.35 -1.34
N VAL A 125 0.69 -14.61 -0.55
CA VAL A 125 0.82 -15.82 0.26
C VAL A 125 0.66 -15.48 1.73
N TYR A 126 -0.20 -16.22 2.43
CA TYR A 126 -0.49 -16.00 3.84
C TYR A 126 -0.78 -17.32 4.55
N ASP A 127 -0.53 -17.35 5.85
CA ASP A 127 -0.85 -18.49 6.70
C ASP A 127 -2.27 -18.36 7.26
N ILE A 128 -3.18 -19.16 6.71
CA ILE A 128 -4.51 -19.36 7.30
C ILE A 128 -4.45 -20.33 8.49
N LEU A 129 -3.52 -21.30 8.43
CA LEU A 129 -3.22 -22.26 9.48
C LEU A 129 -1.73 -22.16 9.83
N PRO A 130 -1.34 -21.32 10.81
CA PRO A 130 0.06 -21.09 11.14
C PRO A 130 0.84 -22.39 11.38
N GLY A 131 1.92 -22.57 10.62
CA GLY A 131 2.80 -23.76 10.73
C GLY A 131 2.26 -25.04 10.08
N VAL A 132 1.09 -25.01 9.44
CA VAL A 132 0.51 -26.19 8.77
C VAL A 132 0.69 -26.12 7.26
N SER A 133 0.13 -25.10 6.61
CA SER A 133 0.27 -24.90 5.17
C SER A 133 -0.01 -23.44 4.79
N PRO A 134 0.83 -22.84 3.93
CA PRO A 134 0.52 -21.54 3.36
C PRO A 134 -0.68 -21.64 2.41
N SER A 135 -1.37 -20.52 2.23
CA SER A 135 -2.41 -20.31 1.22
C SER A 135 -1.96 -19.26 0.22
N ILE A 136 -2.34 -19.44 -1.05
CA ILE A 136 -2.06 -18.50 -2.14
C ILE A 136 -3.40 -17.88 -2.57
N ALA A 137 -3.48 -16.55 -2.56
CA ALA A 137 -4.58 -15.80 -3.18
C ALA A 137 -4.15 -15.23 -4.53
N ILE A 138 -5.01 -15.42 -5.53
CA ILE A 138 -4.90 -14.87 -6.88
C ILE A 138 -6.10 -13.96 -7.10
N PHE A 139 -5.88 -12.82 -7.75
CA PHE A 139 -6.88 -11.76 -7.89
C PHE A 139 -7.19 -11.49 -9.35
N ASN A 140 -8.45 -11.18 -9.67
CA ASN A 140 -8.88 -10.86 -11.03
C ASN A 140 -9.24 -9.37 -11.14
N GLN A 141 -8.45 -8.63 -11.91
CA GLN A 141 -8.60 -7.18 -12.07
C GLN A 141 -9.91 -6.79 -12.74
N GLU A 142 -10.28 -7.46 -13.84
CA GLU A 142 -11.47 -7.12 -14.62
C GLU A 142 -12.74 -7.34 -13.78
N GLN A 143 -12.81 -8.46 -13.08
CA GLN A 143 -13.93 -8.80 -12.22
C GLN A 143 -14.05 -7.83 -11.03
N MET A 144 -12.93 -7.45 -10.41
CA MET A 144 -12.93 -6.47 -9.32
C MET A 144 -13.39 -5.10 -9.82
N ARG A 145 -12.81 -4.60 -10.93
CA ARG A 145 -13.16 -3.30 -11.52
C ARG A 145 -14.63 -3.23 -11.96
N ALA A 146 -15.17 -4.32 -12.50
CA ALA A 146 -16.59 -4.40 -12.86
C ALA A 146 -17.54 -4.38 -11.65
N ARG A 147 -17.04 -4.60 -10.44
CA ARG A 147 -17.83 -4.75 -9.21
C ARG A 147 -17.42 -3.80 -8.09
N ILE A 148 -16.87 -2.63 -8.44
CA ILE A 148 -16.42 -1.63 -7.45
C ILE A 148 -17.55 -1.24 -6.50
N LYS A 149 -18.77 -0.99 -7.00
CA LYS A 149 -19.89 -0.55 -6.17
C LYS A 149 -20.34 -1.63 -5.18
N GLU A 150 -20.37 -2.88 -5.61
CA GLU A 150 -20.66 -4.03 -4.76
C GLU A 150 -19.58 -4.17 -3.69
N PHE A 151 -18.29 -4.10 -4.06
CA PHE A 151 -17.19 -4.14 -3.11
C PHE A 151 -17.28 -3.01 -2.08
N GLN A 152 -17.57 -1.78 -2.52
CA GLN A 152 -17.66 -0.61 -1.64
C GLN A 152 -18.76 -0.75 -0.58
N THR A 153 -19.90 -1.33 -0.97
CA THR A 153 -21.08 -1.47 -0.10
C THR A 153 -21.12 -2.77 0.69
N GLN A 154 -20.26 -3.73 0.36
CA GLN A 154 -20.24 -5.04 1.01
C GLN A 154 -19.92 -4.91 2.50
N THR A 155 -20.73 -5.52 3.35
CA THR A 155 -20.39 -5.70 4.77
C THR A 155 -19.27 -6.73 4.87
N ILE A 156 -18.11 -6.32 5.40
CA ILE A 156 -16.92 -7.15 5.55
C ILE A 156 -16.54 -7.36 7.03
N PHE A 157 -15.93 -8.50 7.32
CA PHE A 157 -15.44 -8.87 8.66
C PHE A 157 -13.98 -9.33 8.57
N PRO A 158 -13.02 -8.41 8.39
CA PRO A 158 -11.63 -8.79 8.17
C PRO A 158 -11.02 -9.45 9.40
N GLN A 159 -10.19 -10.46 9.16
CA GLN A 159 -9.28 -11.04 10.16
C GLN A 159 -7.84 -10.90 9.64
N PRO A 160 -6.88 -10.59 10.52
CA PRO A 160 -5.48 -10.58 10.12
C PRO A 160 -4.97 -12.02 9.93
N PHE A 161 -4.31 -12.26 8.81
CA PHE A 161 -3.52 -13.46 8.57
C PHE A 161 -2.05 -13.10 8.46
N LYS A 162 -1.16 -13.99 8.90
CA LYS A 162 0.27 -13.75 8.80
C LYS A 162 0.69 -13.79 7.33
N THR A 163 1.17 -12.67 6.82
CA THR A 163 1.70 -12.58 5.45
C THR A 163 3.02 -13.35 5.35
N VAL A 164 3.15 -14.15 4.30
CA VAL A 164 4.38 -14.85 3.91
C VAL A 164 5.05 -14.10 2.76
N TRP A 165 4.29 -13.85 1.69
CA TRP A 165 4.74 -13.06 0.53
C TRP A 165 3.66 -12.09 0.07
N ALA A 166 4.03 -10.85 -0.18
CA ALA A 166 3.20 -9.83 -0.81
C ALA A 166 4.10 -8.98 -1.71
N PHE A 167 3.56 -8.55 -2.86
CA PHE A 167 4.33 -7.86 -3.90
C PHE A 167 3.67 -6.56 -4.31
N GLY A 168 4.50 -5.52 -4.39
CA GLY A 168 4.06 -4.16 -4.70
C GLY A 168 3.23 -3.51 -3.58
N PRO A 169 3.26 -2.19 -3.48
CA PRO A 169 2.32 -1.45 -2.64
C PRO A 169 0.93 -1.40 -3.33
N CYS A 170 -0.12 -1.23 -2.54
CA CYS A 170 -1.46 -0.85 -3.01
C CYS A 170 -2.07 0.04 -1.91
N CYS A 171 -2.42 -0.56 -0.78
CA CYS A 171 -2.63 0.13 0.49
C CYS A 171 -2.11 -0.73 1.64
N TYR A 172 -1.35 -0.13 2.55
CA TYR A 172 -0.78 -0.82 3.70
C TYR A 172 -0.49 0.14 4.85
N SER A 173 -0.34 -0.41 6.06
CA SER A 173 0.16 0.31 7.23
C SER A 173 1.49 -0.29 7.67
N ILE A 174 2.42 0.56 8.13
CA ILE A 174 3.73 0.13 8.64
C ILE A 174 3.97 0.73 10.03
N SER A 175 4.54 -0.07 10.93
CA SER A 175 4.93 0.36 12.28
C SER A 175 6.29 1.09 12.24
N PRO A 176 6.55 2.02 13.17
CA PRO A 176 7.74 2.88 13.15
C PRO A 176 9.00 2.22 13.74
N LYS A 177 9.28 0.95 13.41
CA LYS A 177 10.43 0.19 13.93
C LYS A 177 11.65 0.23 13.04
#